data_AF-A0A1V5I0H6-F1
#
_entry.id   AF-A0A1V5I0H6-F1
#
_cell.length_a   1.000
_cell.length_b   1.000
_cell.length_c   1.000
_cell.angle_alpha   90.00
_cell.angle_beta   90.00
_cell.angle_gamma   90.00
#
_symmetry.space_group_name_H-M   'P 1'
#
loop_
_entity.id
_entity.type
_entity.pdbx_description
1 polymer ?
#
loop_
_entity_poly.entity_id
_entity_poly.type
_entity_poly.pdbx_seq_one_letter_code
_entity_poly.pdbx_strand_id
1 'polypeptide(L)'
;MKATFRPIFAALLLITSLCLLPAGQARGEGQPSVLSETVASVEKKVSEVQEQFLAASAEVEAIMKLTTTDASKMTGKWKELVERSYSSPAAVELAELLPALDKAIERVRFGAAQAGNVGPDVAQDVYDEAEELLRFAREIQDAGRVIWWILQINRHIASIRHDIDSAPARIAVYVDEMKGVSDKLAEMFKIVPRTTGDMSEAELASLKSKVQGYVNETRKLIAVTRNAQESLVYMVDALRLETSVQLDEEYKIVEKMVESWRGAGEQYPLIARGIAEGVARWTPLPKARLDLYKKSRSDYMDAFAAFFNEELFKGVPYFEGKRFLGITEVVDDAHRTMLSLLAMVEGQEKSLTRRKKALEDDAVLTSKEREQIRLYNEEYGPEVLRRLKRACDTAAGGKERIEAFKGYLNDPRSQGDDPYNLQKAREELEKLERRQHPEQIAADNAMSDYIVARVEAVKVMRKMVEDHARRKRSLGLDPVLVFEPF
;
A
#
# COMPACT_ATOMS: atom_id res chain seq x y z
N MET A 1 -3.06 2.84 72.53
CA MET A 1 -4.07 3.79 73.05
C MET A 1 -3.34 4.84 73.88
N LYS A 2 -2.92 5.95 73.25
CA LYS A 2 -2.39 7.13 73.95
C LYS A 2 -3.36 8.27 73.69
N ALA A 3 -3.89 8.81 74.79
CA ALA A 3 -5.03 9.70 74.82
C ALA A 3 -4.70 11.08 74.26
N THR A 4 -5.66 11.59 73.50
CA THR A 4 -5.86 12.98 73.08
C THR A 4 -5.91 13.92 74.29
N PHE A 5 -4.90 14.79 74.49
CA PHE A 5 -4.96 15.87 75.49
C PHE A 5 -3.95 16.97 75.15
N ARG A 6 -4.26 17.89 74.21
CA ARG A 6 -3.40 19.07 73.96
C ARG A 6 -4.09 20.44 73.74
N PRO A 7 -5.41 20.63 73.50
CA PRO A 7 -5.96 21.98 73.46
C PRO A 7 -6.23 22.58 74.85
N ILE A 8 -6.07 21.79 75.93
CA ILE A 8 -6.38 22.22 77.31
C ILE A 8 -5.19 22.95 77.96
N PHE A 9 -3.95 22.76 77.49
CA PHE A 9 -2.78 23.43 78.07
C PHE A 9 -2.69 24.92 77.72
N ALA A 10 -3.07 25.31 76.50
CA ALA A 10 -3.13 26.72 76.09
C ALA A 10 -4.21 27.51 76.85
N ALA A 11 -5.35 26.87 77.13
CA ALA A 11 -6.42 27.46 77.93
C ALA A 11 -6.05 27.52 79.43
N LEU A 12 -5.36 26.51 79.97
CA LEU A 12 -4.93 26.50 81.37
C LEU A 12 -3.85 27.55 81.66
N LEU A 13 -2.88 27.76 80.76
CA LEU A 13 -1.84 28.79 80.93
C LEU A 13 -2.41 30.23 80.92
N LEU A 14 -3.38 30.50 80.04
CA LEU A 14 -4.09 31.78 79.99
C LEU A 14 -5.02 32.00 81.21
N ILE A 15 -5.65 30.95 81.74
CA ILE A 15 -6.53 31.05 82.91
C ILE A 15 -5.74 31.13 84.23
N THR A 16 -4.60 30.45 84.35
CA THR A 16 -3.71 30.60 85.52
C THR A 16 -3.07 31.98 85.61
N SER A 17 -2.88 32.66 84.47
CA SER A 17 -2.43 34.07 84.42
C SER A 17 -3.50 35.07 84.91
N LEU A 18 -4.78 34.68 84.97
CA LEU A 18 -5.90 35.61 85.20
C LEU A 18 -6.61 35.43 86.56
N CYS A 19 -6.28 34.41 87.36
CA CYS A 19 -7.06 34.06 88.57
C CYS A 19 -6.29 33.84 89.89
N LEU A 20 -4.99 34.12 89.97
CA LEU A 20 -4.23 34.01 91.24
C LEU A 20 -3.59 35.34 91.66
N LEU A 21 -4.39 36.19 92.31
CA LEU A 21 -3.88 37.19 93.25
C LEU A 21 -4.02 36.62 94.67
N PRO A 22 -2.89 36.48 95.40
CA PRO A 22 -2.86 36.97 96.77
C PRO A 22 -1.71 37.96 96.98
N ALA A 23 -2.02 38.98 97.78
CA ALA A 23 -1.16 40.08 98.16
C ALA A 23 0.16 39.61 98.80
N GLY A 24 1.28 40.19 98.35
CA GLY A 24 2.55 40.16 99.09
C GLY A 24 3.79 40.09 98.20
N GLN A 25 4.52 41.22 98.17
CA GLN A 25 5.89 41.41 97.67
C GLN A 25 6.11 41.52 96.15
N ALA A 26 6.16 42.78 95.71
CA ALA A 26 6.73 43.20 94.44
C ALA A 26 8.24 42.94 94.37
N ARG A 27 8.67 42.15 93.37
CA ARG A 27 9.91 42.30 92.60
C ARG A 27 9.84 41.43 91.34
N GLY A 28 9.53 42.06 90.19
CA GLY A 28 9.77 41.47 88.87
C GLY A 28 8.60 41.37 87.87
N GLU A 29 7.68 42.33 87.82
CA GLU A 29 6.96 42.62 86.56
C GLU A 29 7.92 43.45 85.66
N GLY A 30 8.10 43.27 84.36
CA GLY A 30 7.49 42.36 83.40
C GLY A 30 8.18 42.61 82.05
N GLN A 31 9.26 41.88 81.79
CA GLN A 31 9.80 41.72 80.43
C GLN A 31 9.91 40.21 80.18
N PRO A 32 9.29 39.68 79.12
CA PRO A 32 9.45 38.28 78.79
C PRO A 32 10.93 37.98 78.54
N SER A 33 11.41 36.81 78.98
CA SER A 33 12.77 36.40 78.68
C SER A 33 12.95 36.28 77.15
N VAL A 34 14.16 36.53 76.65
CA VAL A 34 14.47 36.36 75.20
C VAL A 34 14.05 34.98 74.71
N LEU A 35 14.19 33.94 75.55
CA LEU A 35 13.69 32.60 75.26
C LEU A 35 12.16 32.59 75.11
N SER A 36 11.41 33.17 76.05
CA SER A 36 9.94 33.23 76.00
C SER A 36 9.41 34.00 74.80
N GLU A 37 10.06 35.11 74.41
CA GLU A 37 9.67 35.89 73.21
C GLU A 37 9.95 35.13 71.92
N THR A 38 11.09 34.44 71.85
CA THR A 38 11.48 33.67 70.67
C THR A 38 10.60 32.44 70.50
N VAL A 39 10.27 31.72 71.59
CA VAL A 39 9.35 30.57 71.58
C VAL A 39 7.97 31.00 71.08
N ALA A 40 7.38 32.07 71.65
CA ALA A 40 6.07 32.54 71.22
C ALA A 40 6.05 32.96 69.73
N SER A 41 7.15 33.52 69.23
CA SER A 41 7.31 33.87 67.82
C SER A 41 7.38 32.64 66.91
N VAL A 42 8.12 31.61 67.33
CA VAL A 42 8.22 30.33 66.60
C VAL A 42 6.89 29.58 66.62
N GLU A 43 6.22 29.44 67.76
CA GLU A 43 4.91 28.76 67.87
C GLU A 43 3.85 29.40 66.97
N LYS A 44 3.81 30.73 66.93
CA LYS A 44 2.93 31.48 66.03
C LYS A 44 3.22 31.12 64.57
N LYS A 45 4.50 31.09 64.17
CA LYS A 45 4.90 30.77 62.80
C LYS A 45 4.67 29.30 62.45
N VAL A 46 4.89 28.37 63.37
CA VAL A 46 4.54 26.96 63.23
C VAL A 46 3.04 26.82 62.92
N SER A 47 2.18 27.50 63.69
CA SER A 47 0.73 27.46 63.48
C SER A 47 0.33 28.01 62.10
N GLU A 48 0.87 29.17 61.70
CA GLU A 48 0.64 29.77 60.37
C GLU A 48 1.07 28.83 59.23
N VAL A 49 2.25 28.20 59.34
CA VAL A 49 2.77 27.27 58.33
C VAL A 49 1.96 25.97 58.27
N GLN A 50 1.55 25.43 59.43
CA GLN A 50 0.71 24.23 59.48
C GLN A 50 -0.66 24.45 58.79
N GLU A 51 -1.30 25.60 59.02
CA GLU A 51 -2.56 25.95 58.33
C GLU A 51 -2.37 26.02 56.81
N GLN A 52 -1.29 26.66 56.36
CA GLN A 52 -0.96 26.76 54.93
C GLN A 52 -0.70 25.39 54.31
N PHE A 53 0.01 24.49 54.99
CA PHE A 53 0.31 23.16 54.49
C PHE A 53 -0.94 22.28 54.46
N LEU A 54 -1.82 22.41 55.45
CA LEU A 54 -3.09 21.70 55.48
C LEU A 54 -3.95 22.07 54.27
N ALA A 55 -4.11 23.38 54.00
CA ALA A 55 -4.86 23.86 52.84
C ALA A 55 -4.20 23.41 51.52
N ALA A 56 -2.87 23.56 51.43
CA ALA A 56 -2.12 23.13 50.26
C ALA A 56 -2.28 21.63 49.99
N SER A 57 -2.39 20.81 51.03
CA SER A 57 -2.47 19.37 50.85
C SER A 57 -3.72 18.91 50.09
N ALA A 58 -4.85 19.60 50.30
CA ALA A 58 -6.09 19.36 49.57
C ALA A 58 -6.00 19.86 48.12
N GLU A 59 -5.30 20.98 47.87
CA GLU A 59 -5.11 21.52 46.53
C GLU A 59 -4.20 20.63 45.67
N VAL A 60 -3.13 20.05 46.24
CA VAL A 60 -2.31 19.05 45.55
C VAL A 60 -3.14 17.84 45.14
N GLU A 61 -3.98 17.33 46.06
CA GLU A 61 -4.87 16.22 45.78
C GLU A 61 -5.80 16.54 44.59
N ALA A 62 -6.34 17.77 44.54
CA ALA A 62 -7.16 18.23 43.43
C ALA A 62 -6.37 18.29 42.11
N ILE A 63 -5.13 18.79 42.13
CA ILE A 63 -4.25 18.84 40.94
C ILE A 63 -3.98 17.42 40.41
N MET A 64 -3.63 16.47 41.28
CA MET A 64 -3.32 15.09 40.88
C MET A 64 -4.54 14.34 40.32
N LYS A 65 -5.76 14.75 40.68
CA LYS A 65 -7.01 14.19 40.13
C LYS A 65 -7.34 14.71 38.72
N LEU A 66 -6.75 15.83 38.28
CA LEU A 66 -7.03 16.39 36.96
C LEU A 66 -6.63 15.43 35.83
N THR A 67 -7.44 15.45 34.78
CA THR A 67 -7.21 14.66 33.55
C THR A 67 -6.77 15.53 32.37
N THR A 68 -6.39 16.78 32.65
CA THR A 68 -6.00 17.76 31.62
C THR A 68 -4.59 17.47 31.08
N THR A 69 -4.34 17.86 29.84
CA THR A 69 -3.02 17.84 29.18
C THR A 69 -2.29 19.19 29.27
N ASP A 70 -2.94 20.18 29.86
CA ASP A 70 -2.47 21.55 30.04
C ASP A 70 -1.47 21.65 31.21
N ALA A 71 -0.21 21.94 30.89
CA ALA A 71 0.87 22.07 31.86
C ALA A 71 0.66 23.21 32.85
N SER A 72 -0.02 24.30 32.45
CA SER A 72 -0.29 25.44 33.33
C SER A 72 -1.21 25.04 34.49
N LYS A 73 -2.20 24.18 34.22
CA LYS A 73 -3.18 23.71 35.20
C LYS A 73 -2.65 22.62 36.14
N MET A 74 -1.55 21.96 35.79
CA MET A 74 -0.93 20.92 36.61
C MET A 74 0.39 21.38 37.22
N THR A 75 1.47 21.35 36.42
CA THR A 75 2.80 21.74 36.89
C THR A 75 2.93 23.23 37.19
N GLY A 76 2.17 24.09 36.51
CA GLY A 76 2.10 25.53 36.80
C GLY A 76 1.46 25.79 38.16
N LYS A 77 0.24 25.29 38.37
CA LYS A 77 -0.43 25.35 39.68
C LYS A 77 0.38 24.75 40.82
N TRP A 78 1.11 23.66 40.57
CA TRP A 78 2.03 23.10 41.56
C TRP A 78 3.12 24.10 41.96
N LYS A 79 3.76 24.79 41.01
CA LYS A 79 4.78 25.81 41.30
C LYS A 79 4.20 26.98 42.11
N GLU A 80 3.04 27.48 41.68
CA GLU A 80 2.31 28.54 42.42
C GLU A 80 2.01 28.11 43.86
N LEU A 81 1.62 26.84 44.06
CA LEU A 81 1.32 26.30 45.38
C LEU A 81 2.57 26.15 46.25
N VAL A 82 3.70 25.74 45.66
CA VAL A 82 4.99 25.69 46.38
C VAL A 82 5.37 27.08 46.88
N GLU A 83 5.33 28.10 46.03
CA GLU A 83 5.68 29.47 46.41
C GLU A 83 4.72 30.04 47.47
N ARG A 84 3.42 29.75 47.34
CA ARG A 84 2.41 30.28 48.27
C ARG A 84 2.41 29.58 49.63
N SER A 85 2.74 28.29 49.68
CA SER A 85 2.57 27.46 50.88
C SER A 85 3.89 26.87 51.37
N TYR A 86 4.55 26.00 50.61
CA TYR A 86 5.72 25.24 51.08
C TYR A 86 7.04 26.05 51.15
N SER A 87 7.09 27.17 50.43
CA SER A 87 8.18 28.16 50.43
C SER A 87 7.63 29.55 50.77
N SER A 88 6.55 29.62 51.55
CA SER A 88 5.88 30.87 51.89
C SER A 88 6.76 31.79 52.73
N PRO A 89 6.46 33.11 52.80
CA PRO A 89 7.15 34.02 53.71
C PRO A 89 7.14 33.54 55.17
N ALA A 90 6.04 32.91 55.63
CA ALA A 90 5.95 32.37 56.98
C ALA A 90 6.92 31.18 57.20
N ALA A 91 7.10 30.31 56.21
CA ALA A 91 8.07 29.22 56.27
C ALA A 91 9.51 29.73 56.24
N VAL A 92 9.79 30.77 55.46
CA VAL A 92 11.10 31.45 55.43
C VAL A 92 11.42 32.09 56.77
N GLU A 93 10.49 32.87 57.32
CA GLU A 93 10.63 33.50 58.65
C GLU A 93 10.79 32.45 59.76
N LEU A 94 10.06 31.33 59.69
CA LEU A 94 10.23 30.21 60.63
C LEU A 94 11.66 29.65 60.59
N ALA A 95 12.20 29.45 59.38
CA ALA A 95 13.57 28.97 59.20
C ALA A 95 14.62 29.95 59.73
N GLU A 96 14.37 31.27 59.63
CA GLU A 96 15.24 32.32 60.15
C GLU A 96 15.20 32.43 61.69
N LEU A 97 14.05 32.11 62.31
CA LEU A 97 13.87 32.13 63.76
C LEU A 97 14.52 30.93 64.46
N LEU A 98 14.65 29.78 63.79
CA LEU A 98 15.18 28.56 64.42
C LEU A 98 16.61 28.71 65.00
N PRO A 99 17.59 29.30 64.29
CA PRO A 99 18.92 29.54 64.87
C PRO A 99 18.90 30.48 66.08
N ALA A 100 17.93 31.40 66.15
CA ALA A 100 17.78 32.29 67.30
C ALA A 100 17.18 31.54 68.50
N LEU A 101 16.20 30.65 68.26
CA LEU A 101 15.62 29.78 69.28
C LEU A 101 16.66 28.82 69.86
N ASP A 102 17.43 28.16 69.01
CA ASP A 102 18.50 27.23 69.41
C ASP A 102 19.53 27.91 70.33
N LYS A 103 20.03 29.08 69.93
CA LYS A 103 20.94 29.90 70.76
C LYS A 103 20.31 30.35 72.07
N ALA A 104 19.01 30.65 72.08
CA ALA A 104 18.31 31.03 73.31
C ALA A 104 18.18 29.84 74.27
N ILE A 105 17.91 28.64 73.76
CA ILE A 105 17.86 27.39 74.52
C ILE A 105 19.24 27.11 75.15
N GLU A 106 20.31 27.18 74.37
CA GLU A 106 21.68 26.95 74.86
C GLU A 106 22.06 27.91 75.98
N ARG A 107 21.80 29.22 75.81
CA ARG A 107 22.11 30.23 76.84
C ARG A 107 21.42 29.95 78.17
N VAL A 108 20.18 29.45 78.14
CA VAL A 108 19.45 29.07 79.35
C VAL A 108 20.01 27.78 79.94
N ARG A 109 20.30 26.76 79.12
CA ARG A 109 20.88 25.48 79.57
C ARG A 109 22.25 25.64 80.24
N PHE A 110 23.09 26.55 79.73
CA PHE A 110 24.43 26.81 80.28
C PHE A 110 24.45 27.91 81.36
N GLY A 111 23.28 28.37 81.84
CA GLY A 111 23.18 29.35 82.93
C GLY A 111 23.60 30.78 82.55
N ALA A 112 23.75 31.07 81.26
CA ALA A 112 24.08 32.39 80.71
C ALA A 112 22.85 33.32 80.56
N ALA A 113 21.63 32.79 80.75
CA ALA A 113 20.38 33.54 80.75
C ALA A 113 19.34 32.88 81.69
N GLN A 114 18.36 33.65 82.16
CA GLN A 114 17.22 33.11 82.91
C GLN A 114 16.14 32.59 81.96
N ALA A 115 15.57 31.42 82.27
CA ALA A 115 14.52 30.77 81.47
C ALA A 115 13.23 31.62 81.35
N GLY A 116 12.93 32.47 82.34
CA GLY A 116 11.62 33.12 82.44
C GLY A 116 10.52 32.08 82.69
N ASN A 117 9.36 32.23 82.03
CA ASN A 117 8.20 31.34 82.20
C ASN A 117 8.23 30.09 81.32
N VAL A 118 9.17 29.99 80.36
CA VAL A 118 9.32 28.85 79.46
C VAL A 118 10.60 28.11 79.78
N GLY A 119 10.49 26.83 80.12
CA GLY A 119 11.65 25.97 80.38
C GLY A 119 12.39 25.57 79.08
N PRO A 120 13.68 25.24 79.15
CA PRO A 120 14.47 24.85 77.98
C PRO A 120 13.96 23.58 77.28
N ASP A 121 13.28 22.68 78.00
CA ASP A 121 12.71 21.46 77.40
C ASP A 121 11.47 21.77 76.54
N VAL A 122 10.60 22.67 77.00
CA VAL A 122 9.43 23.13 76.21
C VAL A 122 9.89 23.89 74.96
N ALA A 123 10.94 24.71 75.09
CA ALA A 123 11.53 25.40 73.95
C ALA A 123 12.16 24.42 72.93
N GLN A 124 12.74 23.31 73.40
CA GLN A 124 13.25 22.25 72.53
C GLN A 124 12.12 21.54 71.77
N ASP A 125 11.00 21.22 72.43
CA ASP A 125 9.85 20.61 71.75
C ASP A 125 9.33 21.49 70.60
N VAL A 126 9.28 22.81 70.81
CA VAL A 126 8.88 23.79 69.78
C VAL A 126 9.91 23.88 68.65
N TYR A 127 11.21 23.80 68.98
CA TYR A 127 12.28 23.74 67.97
C TYR A 127 12.13 22.49 67.09
N ASP A 128 11.96 21.32 67.71
CA ASP A 128 11.87 20.03 67.03
C ASP A 128 10.63 19.99 66.11
N GLU A 129 9.48 20.54 66.55
CA GLU A 129 8.28 20.66 65.73
C GLU A 129 8.49 21.56 64.50
N ALA A 130 9.13 22.72 64.69
CA ALA A 130 9.43 23.65 63.61
C ALA A 130 10.44 23.08 62.61
N GLU A 131 11.50 22.42 63.09
CA GLU A 131 12.50 21.77 62.23
C GLU A 131 11.85 20.66 61.40
N GLU A 132 11.01 19.83 62.02
CA GLU A 132 10.32 18.74 61.35
C GLU A 132 9.36 19.26 60.27
N LEU A 133 8.63 20.33 60.55
CA LEU A 133 7.73 20.98 59.58
C LEU A 133 8.49 21.50 58.35
N LEU A 134 9.65 22.13 58.55
CA LEU A 134 10.50 22.62 57.45
C LEU A 134 11.19 21.49 56.68
N ARG A 135 11.55 20.38 57.35
CA ARG A 135 12.04 19.16 56.68
C ARG A 135 10.95 18.59 55.77
N PHE A 136 9.73 18.43 56.30
CA PHE A 136 8.57 17.99 55.51
C PHE A 136 8.32 18.92 54.31
N ALA A 137 8.38 20.23 54.49
CA ALA A 137 8.19 21.23 53.43
C ALA A 137 9.18 21.08 52.27
N ARG A 138 10.41 20.64 52.54
CA ARG A 138 11.43 20.40 51.51
C ARG A 138 11.19 19.08 50.78
N GLU A 139 10.92 18.00 51.51
CA GLU A 139 10.73 16.67 50.92
C GLU A 139 9.43 16.57 50.12
N ILE A 140 8.35 17.23 50.56
CA ILE A 140 7.07 17.19 49.85
C ILE A 140 7.13 17.86 48.47
N GLN A 141 8.19 18.63 48.18
CA GLN A 141 8.35 19.27 46.88
C GLN A 141 8.58 18.27 45.74
N ASP A 142 9.03 17.04 46.05
CA ASP A 142 9.15 15.96 45.06
C ASP A 142 7.80 15.52 44.49
N ALA A 143 6.67 15.90 45.12
CA ALA A 143 5.34 15.72 44.54
C ALA A 143 5.19 16.37 43.16
N GLY A 144 5.97 17.41 42.85
CA GLY A 144 6.04 18.00 41.53
C GLY A 144 6.45 17.01 40.42
N ARG A 145 7.32 16.04 40.72
CA ARG A 145 7.72 14.99 39.77
C ARG A 145 6.56 14.06 39.47
N VAL A 146 5.78 13.69 40.49
CA VAL A 146 4.60 12.84 40.32
C VAL A 146 3.50 13.57 39.55
N ILE A 147 3.27 14.85 39.82
CA ILE A 147 2.32 15.69 39.05
C ILE A 147 2.75 15.79 37.58
N TRP A 148 4.04 15.98 37.31
CA TRP A 148 4.58 15.99 35.96
C TRP A 148 4.39 14.64 35.24
N TRP A 149 4.63 13.53 35.94
CA TRP A 149 4.42 12.19 35.40
C TRP A 149 2.94 11.92 35.10
N ILE A 150 2.02 12.33 35.99
CA ILE A 150 0.57 12.28 35.73
C ILE A 150 0.21 13.09 34.47
N LEU A 151 0.80 14.27 34.30
CA LEU A 151 0.61 15.09 33.09
C LEU A 151 1.07 14.36 31.82
N GLN A 152 2.22 13.67 31.85
CA GLN A 152 2.66 12.86 30.70
C GLN A 152 1.66 11.75 30.42
N ILE A 153 1.21 10.99 31.42
CA ILE A 153 0.18 9.98 31.21
C ILE A 153 -1.10 10.57 30.60
N ASN A 154 -1.58 11.71 31.09
CA ASN A 154 -2.77 12.36 30.55
C ASN A 154 -2.59 12.70 29.05
N ARG A 155 -1.39 13.16 28.66
CA ARG A 155 -1.06 13.43 27.24
C ARG A 155 -1.08 12.17 26.40
N HIS A 156 -0.49 11.08 26.88
CA HIS A 156 -0.51 9.79 26.17
C HIS A 156 -1.93 9.23 26.05
N ILE A 157 -2.73 9.28 27.12
CA ILE A 157 -4.15 8.87 27.06
C ILE A 157 -4.90 9.72 26.03
N ALA A 158 -4.66 11.03 25.98
CA ALA A 158 -5.29 11.91 25.01
C ALA A 158 -4.85 11.60 23.56
N SER A 159 -3.55 11.33 23.34
CA SER A 159 -2.99 10.92 22.05
C SER A 159 -3.64 9.61 21.56
N ILE A 160 -3.64 8.58 22.42
CA ILE A 160 -4.29 7.29 22.15
C ILE A 160 -5.76 7.46 21.76
N ARG A 161 -6.52 8.28 22.50
CA ARG A 161 -7.94 8.54 22.19
C ARG A 161 -8.11 9.24 20.85
N HIS A 162 -7.28 10.25 20.56
CA HIS A 162 -7.30 10.94 19.28
C HIS A 162 -7.06 10.00 18.11
N ASP A 163 -6.12 9.07 18.24
CA ASP A 163 -5.84 8.07 17.21
C ASP A 163 -6.99 7.07 17.05
N ILE A 164 -7.54 6.54 18.15
CA ILE A 164 -8.73 5.66 18.12
C ILE A 164 -9.89 6.34 17.40
N ASP A 165 -10.11 7.64 17.64
CA ASP A 165 -11.22 8.38 17.04
C ASP A 165 -10.96 8.73 15.56
N SER A 166 -9.71 9.02 15.17
CA SER A 166 -9.41 9.64 13.88
C SER A 166 -8.77 8.70 12.84
N ALA A 167 -7.95 7.73 13.26
CA ALA A 167 -7.22 6.86 12.35
C ALA A 167 -8.13 5.84 11.63
N PRO A 168 -9.18 5.26 12.23
CA PRO A 168 -10.03 4.29 11.53
C PRO A 168 -10.63 4.82 10.24
N ALA A 169 -11.08 6.08 10.22
CA ALA A 169 -11.60 6.72 9.02
C ALA A 169 -10.54 6.84 7.91
N ARG A 170 -9.29 7.18 8.26
CA ARG A 170 -8.17 7.24 7.31
C ARG A 170 -7.82 5.86 6.77
N ILE A 171 -7.80 4.84 7.64
CA ILE A 171 -7.51 3.45 7.28
C ILE A 171 -8.60 2.89 6.35
N ALA A 172 -9.87 3.20 6.61
CA ALA A 172 -11.00 2.76 5.80
C ALA A 172 -10.92 3.24 4.34
N VAL A 173 -10.39 4.44 4.09
CA VAL A 173 -10.17 4.95 2.72
C VAL A 173 -9.30 3.98 1.92
N TYR A 174 -8.19 3.50 2.49
CA TYR A 174 -7.32 2.54 1.78
C TYR A 174 -7.99 1.19 1.55
N VAL A 175 -8.84 0.73 2.48
CA VAL A 175 -9.62 -0.49 2.29
C VAL A 175 -10.58 -0.35 1.11
N ASP A 176 -11.30 0.77 1.03
CA ASP A 176 -12.25 1.02 -0.04
C ASP A 176 -11.55 1.27 -1.39
N GLU A 177 -10.38 1.91 -1.39
CA GLU A 177 -9.52 2.00 -2.57
C GLU A 177 -9.10 0.60 -3.04
N MET A 178 -8.65 -0.29 -2.16
CA MET A 178 -8.24 -1.64 -2.54
C MET A 178 -9.42 -2.51 -3.01
N LYS A 179 -10.63 -2.31 -2.47
CA LYS A 179 -11.85 -2.92 -3.04
C LYS A 179 -12.08 -2.45 -4.48
N GLY A 180 -12.01 -1.13 -4.72
CA GLY A 180 -12.18 -0.57 -6.06
C GLY A 180 -11.11 -1.05 -7.05
N VAL A 181 -9.85 -1.20 -6.60
CA VAL A 181 -8.78 -1.79 -7.40
C VAL A 181 -9.08 -3.27 -7.67
N SER A 182 -9.50 -4.02 -6.66
CA SER A 182 -9.83 -5.44 -6.75
C SER A 182 -10.93 -5.73 -7.78
N ASP A 183 -12.01 -4.95 -7.75
CA ASP A 183 -13.13 -5.09 -8.69
C ASP A 183 -12.68 -4.87 -10.14
N LYS A 184 -11.80 -3.89 -10.36
CA LYS A 184 -11.21 -3.62 -11.69
C LYS A 184 -10.32 -4.77 -12.14
N LEU A 185 -9.48 -5.31 -11.26
CA LEU A 185 -8.66 -6.49 -11.57
C LEU A 185 -9.54 -7.68 -11.95
N ALA A 186 -10.62 -7.92 -11.19
CA ALA A 186 -11.59 -8.98 -11.50
C ALA A 186 -12.21 -8.82 -12.89
N GLU A 187 -12.56 -7.59 -13.29
CA GLU A 187 -13.06 -7.30 -14.62
C GLU A 187 -12.01 -7.58 -15.72
N MET A 188 -10.77 -7.14 -15.50
CA MET A 188 -9.67 -7.35 -16.44
C MET A 188 -9.38 -8.85 -16.64
N PHE A 189 -9.34 -9.64 -15.57
CA PHE A 189 -9.04 -11.08 -15.67
C PHE A 189 -10.13 -11.89 -16.38
N LYS A 190 -11.37 -11.39 -16.51
CA LYS A 190 -12.42 -12.04 -17.32
C LYS A 190 -12.08 -12.09 -18.81
N ILE A 191 -11.14 -11.28 -19.29
CA ILE A 191 -10.76 -11.25 -20.72
C ILE A 191 -9.71 -12.30 -21.07
N VAL A 192 -8.95 -12.81 -20.09
CA VAL A 192 -7.87 -13.79 -20.30
C VAL A 192 -8.37 -15.06 -21.03
N PRO A 193 -9.50 -15.67 -20.67
CA PRO A 193 -9.93 -16.91 -21.34
C PRO A 193 -10.36 -16.71 -22.80
N ARG A 194 -10.72 -15.49 -23.22
CA ARG A 194 -11.26 -15.19 -24.55
C ARG A 194 -10.22 -15.21 -25.68
N THR A 195 -8.94 -15.38 -25.36
CA THR A 195 -7.85 -15.33 -26.34
C THR A 195 -7.50 -16.67 -26.98
N THR A 196 -8.17 -17.76 -26.59
CA THR A 196 -7.78 -19.13 -26.93
C THR A 196 -8.46 -19.72 -28.17
N GLY A 197 -9.28 -18.95 -28.90
CA GLY A 197 -10.00 -19.40 -30.10
C GLY A 197 -9.60 -18.67 -31.39
N ASP A 198 -10.02 -19.21 -32.54
CA ASP A 198 -9.97 -18.49 -33.82
C ASP A 198 -10.99 -17.34 -33.78
N MET A 199 -10.49 -16.11 -33.80
CA MET A 199 -11.29 -14.89 -33.74
C MET A 199 -11.37 -14.23 -35.11
N SER A 200 -12.51 -13.61 -35.40
CA SER A 200 -12.64 -12.74 -36.57
C SER A 200 -11.80 -11.46 -36.43
N GLU A 201 -11.54 -10.78 -37.54
CA GLU A 201 -10.80 -9.51 -37.58
C GLU A 201 -11.45 -8.43 -36.69
N ALA A 202 -12.78 -8.34 -36.71
CA ALA A 202 -13.54 -7.40 -35.89
C ALA A 202 -13.42 -7.71 -34.38
N GLU A 203 -13.46 -8.99 -34.02
CA GLU A 203 -13.32 -9.42 -32.62
C GLU A 203 -11.89 -9.18 -32.10
N LEU A 204 -10.86 -9.43 -32.91
CA LEU A 204 -9.47 -9.13 -32.58
C LEU A 204 -9.24 -7.63 -32.40
N ALA A 205 -9.78 -6.79 -33.28
CA ALA A 205 -9.66 -5.34 -33.17
C ALA A 205 -10.32 -4.81 -31.89
N SER A 206 -11.53 -5.31 -31.57
CA SER A 206 -12.24 -4.97 -30.32
C SER A 206 -11.46 -5.42 -29.08
N LEU A 207 -10.97 -6.67 -29.08
CA LEU A 207 -10.18 -7.23 -28.00
C LEU A 207 -8.88 -6.45 -27.78
N LYS A 208 -8.14 -6.13 -28.85
CA LYS A 208 -6.91 -5.33 -28.81
C LYS A 208 -7.15 -3.98 -28.16
N SER A 209 -8.19 -3.25 -28.61
CA SER A 209 -8.57 -1.95 -28.04
C SER A 209 -8.87 -2.07 -26.54
N LYS A 210 -9.63 -3.11 -26.16
CA LYS A 210 -10.00 -3.35 -24.76
C LYS A 210 -8.79 -3.69 -23.88
N VAL A 211 -7.92 -4.60 -24.32
CA VAL A 211 -6.68 -4.97 -23.59
C VAL A 211 -5.74 -3.76 -23.49
N GLN A 212 -5.61 -2.96 -24.54
CA GLN A 212 -4.83 -1.73 -24.52
C GLN A 212 -5.38 -0.73 -23.47
N GLY A 213 -6.70 -0.63 -23.36
CA GLY A 213 -7.37 0.13 -22.29
C GLY A 213 -6.96 -0.37 -20.90
N TYR A 214 -6.97 -1.69 -20.68
CA TYR A 214 -6.56 -2.29 -19.41
C TYR A 214 -5.05 -2.15 -19.10
N VAL A 215 -4.17 -2.16 -20.10
CA VAL A 215 -2.74 -1.84 -19.92
C VAL A 215 -2.57 -0.41 -19.38
N ASN A 216 -3.33 0.54 -19.93
CA ASN A 216 -3.29 1.93 -19.47
C ASN A 216 -3.91 2.09 -18.07
N GLU A 217 -4.98 1.35 -17.78
CA GLU A 217 -5.63 1.39 -16.48
C GLU A 217 -4.78 0.77 -15.38
N THR A 218 -4.20 -0.40 -15.61
CA THR A 218 -3.25 -1.04 -14.66
C THR A 218 -2.08 -0.12 -14.32
N ARG A 219 -1.54 0.63 -15.29
CA ARG A 219 -0.50 1.66 -15.00
C ARG A 219 -0.97 2.73 -14.01
N LYS A 220 -2.23 3.15 -14.07
CA LYS A 220 -2.80 4.10 -13.10
C LYS A 220 -3.00 3.44 -11.74
N LEU A 221 -3.49 2.19 -11.73
CA LEU A 221 -3.71 1.44 -10.50
C LEU A 221 -2.39 1.19 -9.76
N ILE A 222 -1.27 0.97 -10.45
CA ILE A 222 0.07 0.85 -9.83
C ILE A 222 0.41 2.09 -8.99
N ALA A 223 0.13 3.30 -9.51
CA ALA A 223 0.39 4.52 -8.76
C ALA A 223 -0.49 4.64 -7.52
N VAL A 224 -1.78 4.27 -7.63
CA VAL A 224 -2.72 4.24 -6.50
C VAL A 224 -2.24 3.27 -5.43
N THR A 225 -1.92 2.03 -5.80
CA THR A 225 -1.48 1.01 -4.84
C THR A 225 -0.12 1.33 -4.23
N ARG A 226 0.79 1.98 -4.97
CA ARG A 226 2.08 2.43 -4.43
C ARG A 226 1.89 3.51 -3.36
N ASN A 227 1.06 4.52 -3.64
CA ASN A 227 0.76 5.56 -2.67
C ASN A 227 0.09 5.00 -1.41
N ALA A 228 -0.86 4.07 -1.58
CA ALA A 228 -1.51 3.39 -0.46
C ALA A 228 -0.49 2.58 0.36
N GLN A 229 0.36 1.79 -0.30
CA GLN A 229 1.41 1.01 0.34
C GLN A 229 2.37 1.88 1.18
N GLU A 230 2.89 2.96 0.61
CA GLU A 230 3.80 3.88 1.32
C GLU A 230 3.11 4.53 2.53
N SER A 231 1.85 4.96 2.35
CA SER A 231 1.08 5.61 3.41
C SER A 231 0.74 4.64 4.55
N LEU A 232 0.37 3.39 4.23
CA LEU A 232 0.04 2.37 5.22
C LEU A 232 1.27 1.97 6.04
N VAL A 233 2.42 1.80 5.40
CA VAL A 233 3.70 1.52 6.09
C VAL A 233 4.05 2.66 7.05
N TYR A 234 4.00 3.91 6.58
CA TYR A 234 4.25 5.07 7.43
C TYR A 234 3.27 5.16 8.61
N MET A 235 1.98 4.87 8.37
CA MET A 235 0.96 4.90 9.41
C MET A 235 1.14 3.80 10.45
N VAL A 236 1.58 2.59 10.05
CA VAL A 236 1.96 1.53 11.00
C VAL A 236 3.09 2.01 11.91
N ASP A 237 4.15 2.58 11.35
CA ASP A 237 5.29 3.04 12.13
C ASP A 237 4.90 4.17 13.10
N ALA A 238 4.09 5.13 12.64
CA ALA A 238 3.60 6.23 13.47
C ALA A 238 2.73 5.71 14.64
N LEU A 239 1.77 4.81 14.37
CA LEU A 239 0.90 4.25 15.39
C LEU A 239 1.66 3.32 16.36
N ARG A 240 2.68 2.59 15.88
CA ARG A 240 3.53 1.76 16.76
C ARG A 240 4.42 2.61 17.68
N LEU A 241 4.92 3.75 17.24
CA LEU A 241 5.73 4.65 18.07
C LEU A 241 4.97 5.13 19.31
N GLU A 242 3.67 5.39 19.19
CA GLU A 242 2.83 5.80 20.33
C GLU A 242 2.76 4.69 21.41
N THR A 243 2.92 3.42 21.02
CA THR A 243 2.91 2.27 21.94
C THR A 243 4.26 1.94 22.56
N SER A 244 5.35 2.59 22.12
CA SER A 244 6.71 2.33 22.63
C SER A 244 7.06 3.10 23.89
N VAL A 245 6.18 3.99 24.38
CA VAL A 245 6.45 4.78 25.59
C VAL A 245 6.32 3.91 26.84
N GLN A 246 7.44 3.76 27.57
CA GLN A 246 7.55 2.87 28.73
C GLN A 246 7.19 3.56 30.05
N LEU A 247 6.00 4.17 30.14
CA LEU A 247 5.54 4.84 31.38
C LEU A 247 5.38 3.87 32.57
N ASP A 248 5.24 2.58 32.29
CA ASP A 248 5.25 1.50 33.28
C ASP A 248 6.60 1.38 34.03
N GLU A 249 7.71 1.63 33.33
CA GLU A 249 9.05 1.57 33.94
C GLU A 249 9.31 2.82 34.78
N GLU A 250 8.88 3.99 34.30
CA GLU A 250 8.94 5.25 35.04
C GLU A 250 8.10 5.20 36.33
N TYR A 251 7.00 4.44 36.34
CA TYR A 251 6.18 4.28 37.53
C TYR A 251 6.95 3.70 38.72
N LYS A 252 7.97 2.86 38.51
CA LYS A 252 8.78 2.31 39.61
C LYS A 252 9.48 3.39 40.44
N ILE A 253 9.80 4.53 39.81
CA ILE A 253 10.38 5.69 40.51
C ILE A 253 9.28 6.44 41.27
N VAL A 254 8.12 6.63 40.64
CA VAL A 254 6.95 7.28 41.25
C VAL A 254 6.41 6.47 42.45
N GLU A 255 6.39 5.14 42.35
CA GLU A 255 5.94 4.23 43.39
C GLU A 255 6.76 4.39 44.67
N LYS A 256 8.09 4.50 44.56
CA LYS A 256 8.97 4.76 45.71
C LYS A 256 8.68 6.10 46.39
N MET A 257 8.39 7.15 45.61
CA MET A 257 8.02 8.47 46.15
C MET A 257 6.65 8.43 46.83
N VAL A 258 5.73 7.66 46.28
CA VAL A 258 4.37 7.48 46.81
C VAL A 258 4.35 6.66 48.11
N GLU A 259 5.29 5.72 48.27
CA GLU A 259 5.45 4.90 49.49
C GLU A 259 5.80 5.77 50.71
N SER A 260 6.69 6.77 50.56
CA SER A 260 7.06 7.65 51.68
C SER A 260 5.89 8.51 52.15
N TRP A 261 5.02 8.95 51.25
CA TRP A 261 3.81 9.71 51.57
C TRP A 261 2.79 8.92 52.38
N ARG A 262 2.71 7.60 52.15
CA ARG A 262 1.82 6.72 52.92
C ARG A 262 2.20 6.68 54.40
N GLY A 263 3.51 6.72 54.68
CA GLY A 263 4.09 6.70 56.02
C GLY A 263 4.32 8.08 56.63
N ALA A 264 3.81 9.16 56.04
CA ALA A 264 4.13 10.53 56.46
C ALA A 264 3.86 10.80 57.95
N GLY A 265 2.79 10.24 58.53
CA GLY A 265 2.48 10.43 59.94
C GLY A 265 3.43 9.68 60.91
N GLU A 266 4.12 8.65 60.44
CA GLU A 266 5.16 7.95 61.20
C GLU A 266 6.53 8.60 61.01
N GLN A 267 6.83 9.09 59.79
CA GLN A 267 8.06 9.79 59.46
C GLN A 267 8.13 11.20 60.06
N TYR A 268 6.97 11.84 60.24
CA TYR A 268 6.82 13.17 60.81
C TYR A 268 5.75 13.13 61.93
N PRO A 269 6.09 12.67 63.14
CA PRO A 269 5.14 12.55 64.24
C PRO A 269 4.73 13.88 64.91
N LEU A 270 5.48 14.97 64.70
CA LEU A 270 5.25 16.29 65.28
C LEU A 270 4.38 17.19 64.38
N ILE A 271 4.29 16.92 63.08
CA ILE A 271 3.40 17.71 62.20
C ILE A 271 1.92 17.42 62.49
N ALA A 272 1.06 18.42 62.23
CA ALA A 272 -0.37 18.26 62.40
C ALA A 272 -0.92 17.05 61.62
N ARG A 273 -1.63 16.16 62.32
CA ARG A 273 -2.19 14.91 61.78
C ARG A 273 -2.96 15.11 60.46
N GLY A 274 -3.69 16.21 60.32
CA GLY A 274 -4.45 16.52 59.10
C GLY A 274 -3.57 16.70 57.86
N ILE A 275 -2.33 17.19 58.01
CA ILE A 275 -1.36 17.34 56.92
C ILE A 275 -0.89 15.95 56.47
N ALA A 276 -0.46 15.11 57.43
CA ALA A 276 -0.03 13.74 57.15
C ALA A 276 -1.14 12.89 56.51
N GLU A 277 -2.37 12.98 57.04
CA GLU A 277 -3.55 12.33 56.44
C GLU A 277 -3.88 12.91 55.05
N GLY A 278 -3.65 14.20 54.83
CA GLY A 278 -3.79 14.86 53.53
C GLY A 278 -2.88 14.27 52.46
N VAL A 279 -1.60 14.17 52.78
CA VAL A 279 -0.56 13.61 51.91
C VAL A 279 -0.80 12.12 51.62
N ALA A 280 -1.19 11.35 52.63
CA ALA A 280 -1.49 9.92 52.46
C ALA A 280 -2.63 9.66 51.46
N ARG A 281 -3.56 10.62 51.25
CA ARG A 281 -4.62 10.51 50.23
C ARG A 281 -4.10 10.66 48.79
N TRP A 282 -2.90 11.18 48.58
CA TRP A 282 -2.31 11.26 47.24
C TRP A 282 -1.83 9.90 46.75
N THR A 283 -1.41 9.03 47.67
CA THR A 283 -0.81 7.73 47.38
C THR A 283 -1.55 6.87 46.34
N PRO A 284 -2.88 6.70 46.38
CA PRO A 284 -3.58 5.89 45.37
C PRO A 284 -3.69 6.54 43.98
N LEU A 285 -3.50 7.87 43.85
CA LEU A 285 -3.82 8.60 42.61
C LEU A 285 -2.90 8.24 41.43
N PRO A 286 -1.57 8.16 41.59
CA PRO A 286 -0.67 7.78 40.50
C PRO A 286 -0.96 6.37 39.98
N LYS A 287 -1.24 5.42 40.88
CA LYS A 287 -1.58 4.04 40.51
C LYS A 287 -2.88 3.98 39.71
N ALA A 288 -3.94 4.65 40.18
CA ALA A 288 -5.21 4.73 39.47
C ALA A 288 -5.05 5.34 38.08
N ARG A 289 -4.15 6.33 37.93
CA ARG A 289 -3.84 6.94 36.64
C ARG A 289 -3.12 5.98 35.69
N LEU A 290 -2.15 5.20 36.21
CA LEU A 290 -1.48 4.16 35.45
C LEU A 290 -2.45 3.08 34.96
N ASP A 291 -3.36 2.65 35.81
CA ASP A 291 -4.33 1.61 35.46
C ASP A 291 -5.28 2.08 34.34
N LEU A 292 -5.67 3.37 34.36
CA LEU A 292 -6.42 3.98 33.25
C LEU A 292 -5.59 3.98 31.95
N TYR A 293 -4.32 4.34 32.01
CA TYR A 293 -3.42 4.31 30.86
C TYR A 293 -3.28 2.90 30.28
N LYS A 294 -3.06 1.89 31.13
CA LYS A 294 -3.00 0.47 30.70
C LYS A 294 -4.26 0.03 29.99
N LYS A 295 -5.43 0.42 30.50
CA LYS A 295 -6.70 0.15 29.84
C LYS A 295 -6.78 0.83 28.47
N SER A 296 -6.48 2.13 28.39
CA SER A 296 -6.49 2.85 27.11
C SER A 296 -5.50 2.26 26.10
N ARG A 297 -4.34 1.81 26.54
CA ARG A 297 -3.37 1.11 25.69
C ARG A 297 -3.90 -0.25 25.21
N SER A 298 -4.59 -1.01 26.06
CA SER A 298 -5.26 -2.25 25.63
C SER A 298 -6.33 -1.96 24.57
N ASP A 299 -7.21 -1.00 24.83
CA ASP A 299 -8.28 -0.60 23.90
C ASP A 299 -7.69 -0.17 22.54
N TYR A 300 -6.54 0.53 22.56
CA TYR A 300 -5.80 0.91 21.36
C TYR A 300 -5.26 -0.30 20.58
N MET A 301 -4.59 -1.23 21.26
CA MET A 301 -4.05 -2.43 20.62
C MET A 301 -5.16 -3.29 20.01
N ASP A 302 -6.30 -3.38 20.69
CA ASP A 302 -7.47 -4.11 20.20
C ASP A 302 -8.09 -3.41 18.98
N ALA A 303 -8.25 -2.08 19.01
CA ALA A 303 -8.80 -1.30 17.90
C ALA A 303 -7.95 -1.40 16.62
N PHE A 304 -6.63 -1.47 16.76
CA PHE A 304 -5.69 -1.54 15.63
C PHE A 304 -5.11 -2.93 15.39
N ALA A 305 -5.61 -3.99 16.05
CA ALA A 305 -5.06 -5.34 15.94
C ALA A 305 -4.98 -5.83 14.48
N ALA A 306 -6.07 -5.70 13.72
CA ALA A 306 -6.11 -6.09 12.32
C ALA A 306 -5.12 -5.28 11.46
N PHE A 307 -4.93 -4.00 11.79
CA PHE A 307 -3.99 -3.13 11.10
C PHE A 307 -2.53 -3.52 11.40
N PHE A 308 -2.19 -3.74 12.67
CA PHE A 308 -0.83 -4.11 13.08
C PHE A 308 -0.41 -5.53 12.67
N ASN A 309 -1.37 -6.44 12.53
CA ASN A 309 -1.15 -7.80 12.02
C ASN A 309 -1.19 -7.87 10.48
N GLU A 310 -1.34 -6.72 9.80
CA GLU A 310 -1.44 -6.63 8.34
C GLU A 310 -2.62 -7.45 7.75
N GLU A 311 -3.70 -7.62 8.52
CA GLU A 311 -4.93 -8.31 8.12
C GLU A 311 -6.01 -7.35 7.57
N LEU A 312 -5.60 -6.11 7.25
CA LEU A 312 -6.52 -5.04 6.87
C LEU A 312 -7.40 -5.37 5.65
N PHE A 313 -6.87 -6.14 4.70
CA PHE A 313 -7.56 -6.48 3.44
C PHE A 313 -8.26 -7.83 3.46
N LYS A 314 -8.54 -8.39 4.65
CA LYS A 314 -9.33 -9.62 4.77
C LYS A 314 -10.68 -9.45 4.09
N GLY A 315 -11.03 -10.38 3.20
CA GLY A 315 -12.26 -10.31 2.40
C GLY A 315 -12.21 -9.36 1.20
N VAL A 316 -11.07 -8.74 0.88
CA VAL A 316 -10.87 -8.00 -0.37
C VAL A 316 -10.19 -8.92 -1.38
N PRO A 317 -10.85 -9.32 -2.50
CA PRO A 317 -10.25 -10.23 -3.47
C PRO A 317 -8.91 -9.70 -4.02
N TYR A 318 -8.00 -10.58 -4.44
CA TYR A 318 -6.63 -10.27 -4.88
C TYR A 318 -5.68 -9.66 -3.83
N PHE A 319 -6.19 -8.97 -2.81
CA PHE A 319 -5.41 -8.37 -1.73
C PHE A 319 -5.49 -9.13 -0.40
N GLU A 320 -6.37 -10.13 -0.31
CA GLU A 320 -6.49 -10.97 0.88
C GLU A 320 -5.15 -11.66 1.22
N GLY A 321 -4.74 -11.52 2.49
CA GLY A 321 -3.46 -12.04 2.98
C GLY A 321 -2.22 -11.31 2.48
N LYS A 322 -2.37 -10.20 1.74
CA LYS A 322 -1.24 -9.38 1.28
C LYS A 322 -0.81 -8.40 2.37
N ARG A 323 0.49 -8.43 2.63
CA ARG A 323 1.20 -7.44 3.44
C ARG A 323 1.18 -6.08 2.77
N PHE A 324 1.34 -5.00 3.55
CA PHE A 324 1.32 -3.64 3.00
C PHE A 324 2.36 -3.43 1.89
N LEU A 325 3.56 -3.98 2.07
CA LEU A 325 4.63 -3.92 1.06
C LEU A 325 4.35 -4.72 -0.23
N GLY A 326 3.38 -5.63 -0.21
CA GLY A 326 3.04 -6.51 -1.33
C GLY A 326 1.79 -6.10 -2.10
N ILE A 327 1.13 -4.99 -1.75
CA ILE A 327 -0.10 -4.53 -2.42
C ILE A 327 0.20 -4.18 -3.88
N THR A 328 1.26 -3.41 -4.14
CA THR A 328 1.57 -2.94 -5.50
C THR A 328 1.91 -4.09 -6.45
N GLU A 329 2.56 -5.13 -5.94
CA GLU A 329 2.96 -6.31 -6.72
C GLU A 329 1.76 -7.00 -7.38
N VAL A 330 0.60 -7.03 -6.71
CA VAL A 330 -0.64 -7.60 -7.27
C VAL A 330 -1.04 -6.91 -8.57
N VAL A 331 -0.91 -5.59 -8.64
CA VAL A 331 -1.26 -4.82 -9.84
C VAL A 331 -0.15 -4.89 -10.89
N ASP A 332 1.12 -4.93 -10.47
CA ASP A 332 2.24 -5.15 -11.38
C ASP A 332 2.11 -6.49 -12.13
N ASP A 333 1.71 -7.56 -11.44
CA ASP A 333 1.46 -8.86 -12.05
C ASP A 333 0.28 -8.84 -13.04
N ALA A 334 -0.79 -8.12 -12.69
CA ALA A 334 -1.90 -7.89 -13.61
C ALA A 334 -1.45 -7.08 -14.84
N HIS A 335 -0.62 -6.05 -14.67
CA HIS A 335 -0.07 -5.26 -15.77
C HIS A 335 0.75 -6.13 -16.74
N ARG A 336 1.64 -6.98 -16.20
CA ARG A 336 2.41 -7.94 -17.00
C ARG A 336 1.50 -8.89 -17.76
N THR A 337 0.46 -9.41 -17.12
CA THR A 337 -0.54 -10.27 -17.76
C THR A 337 -1.22 -9.57 -18.93
N MET A 338 -1.64 -8.30 -18.77
CA MET A 338 -2.27 -7.53 -19.84
C MET A 338 -1.31 -7.23 -21.00
N LEU A 339 -0.02 -6.99 -20.72
CA LEU A 339 1.00 -6.83 -21.77
C LEU A 339 1.21 -8.13 -22.56
N SER A 340 1.27 -9.28 -21.89
CA SER A 340 1.38 -10.58 -22.55
C SER A 340 0.16 -10.88 -23.41
N LEU A 341 -1.05 -10.56 -22.93
CA LEU A 341 -2.28 -10.70 -23.72
C LEU A 341 -2.27 -9.79 -24.95
N LEU A 342 -1.83 -8.54 -24.82
CA LEU A 342 -1.74 -7.61 -25.95
C LEU A 342 -0.81 -8.15 -27.04
N ALA A 343 0.37 -8.63 -26.65
CA ALA A 343 1.33 -9.24 -27.57
C ALA A 343 0.76 -10.48 -28.28
N MET A 344 -0.03 -11.30 -27.57
CA MET A 344 -0.71 -12.46 -28.15
C MET A 344 -1.75 -12.04 -29.21
N VAL A 345 -2.58 -11.04 -28.89
CA VAL A 345 -3.61 -10.52 -29.82
C VAL A 345 -2.97 -9.92 -31.07
N GLU A 346 -1.88 -9.15 -30.92
CA GLU A 346 -1.12 -8.63 -32.06
C GLU A 346 -0.48 -9.75 -32.91
N GLY A 347 -0.07 -10.84 -32.28
CA GLY A 347 0.41 -12.04 -32.97
C GLY A 347 -0.68 -12.69 -33.82
N GLN A 348 -1.90 -12.82 -33.29
CA GLN A 348 -3.05 -13.36 -34.00
C GLN A 348 -3.47 -12.44 -35.17
N GLU A 349 -3.50 -11.13 -34.97
CA GLU A 349 -3.80 -10.15 -36.02
C GLU A 349 -2.81 -10.26 -37.20
N LYS A 350 -1.50 -10.35 -36.91
CA LYS A 350 -0.46 -10.59 -37.92
C LYS A 350 -0.64 -11.93 -38.64
N SER A 351 -1.02 -12.98 -37.93
CA SER A 351 -1.30 -14.30 -38.51
C SER A 351 -2.50 -14.27 -39.46
N LEU A 352 -3.60 -13.63 -39.05
CA LEU A 352 -4.81 -13.47 -39.86
C LEU A 352 -4.52 -12.67 -41.13
N THR A 353 -3.77 -11.56 -41.01
CA THR A 353 -3.37 -10.73 -42.15
C THR A 353 -2.51 -11.51 -43.15
N ARG A 354 -1.56 -12.31 -42.67
CA ARG A 354 -0.73 -13.19 -43.51
C ARG A 354 -1.57 -14.25 -44.22
N ARG A 355 -2.51 -14.89 -43.52
CA ARG A 355 -3.44 -15.88 -44.11
C ARG A 355 -4.30 -15.25 -45.19
N LYS A 356 -4.90 -14.08 -44.94
CA LYS A 356 -5.71 -13.34 -45.92
C LYS A 356 -4.93 -13.01 -47.18
N LYS A 357 -3.72 -12.45 -47.02
CA LYS A 357 -2.84 -12.17 -48.17
C LYS A 357 -2.47 -13.44 -48.95
N ALA A 358 -2.15 -14.53 -48.26
CA ALA A 358 -1.85 -15.80 -48.93
C ALA A 358 -3.05 -16.34 -49.73
N LEU A 359 -4.28 -16.16 -49.23
CA LEU A 359 -5.51 -16.52 -49.94
C LEU A 359 -5.76 -15.61 -51.16
N GLU A 360 -5.53 -14.31 -51.03
CA GLU A 360 -5.64 -13.34 -52.14
C GLU A 360 -4.61 -13.62 -53.24
N ASP A 361 -3.35 -13.81 -52.88
CA ASP A 361 -2.25 -14.14 -53.80
C ASP A 361 -2.54 -15.48 -54.51
N ASP A 362 -3.05 -16.49 -53.80
CA ASP A 362 -3.45 -17.77 -54.37
C ASP A 362 -4.65 -17.66 -55.32
N ALA A 363 -5.63 -16.79 -55.02
CA ALA A 363 -6.77 -16.55 -55.91
C ALA A 363 -6.33 -15.90 -57.23
N VAL A 364 -5.44 -14.90 -57.17
CA VAL A 364 -4.85 -14.26 -58.37
C VAL A 364 -4.07 -15.27 -59.19
N LEU A 365 -3.22 -16.08 -58.54
CA LEU A 365 -2.42 -17.08 -59.23
C LEU A 365 -3.28 -18.17 -59.86
N THR A 366 -4.30 -18.66 -59.14
CA THR A 366 -5.28 -19.62 -59.66
C THR A 366 -6.00 -19.08 -60.91
N SER A 367 -6.36 -17.80 -60.92
CA SER A 367 -6.99 -17.15 -62.09
C SER A 367 -6.05 -17.15 -63.31
N LYS A 368 -4.78 -16.77 -63.12
CA LYS A 368 -3.76 -16.80 -64.18
C LYS A 368 -3.50 -18.21 -64.70
N GLU A 369 -3.41 -19.18 -63.80
CA GLU A 369 -3.21 -20.59 -64.17
C GLU A 369 -4.39 -21.12 -64.99
N ARG A 370 -5.63 -20.80 -64.59
CA ARG A 370 -6.84 -21.17 -65.32
C ARG A 370 -6.87 -20.56 -66.72
N GLU A 371 -6.52 -19.28 -66.84
CA GLU A 371 -6.43 -18.58 -68.11
C GLU A 371 -5.35 -19.18 -69.03
N GLN A 372 -4.18 -19.49 -68.48
CA GLN A 372 -3.10 -20.11 -69.24
C GLN A 372 -3.47 -21.51 -69.74
N ILE A 373 -4.15 -22.32 -68.91
CA ILE A 373 -4.67 -23.63 -69.32
C ILE A 373 -5.71 -23.45 -70.44
N ARG A 374 -6.58 -22.44 -70.36
CA ARG A 374 -7.54 -22.13 -71.43
C ARG A 374 -6.82 -21.81 -72.75
N LEU A 375 -5.82 -20.94 -72.73
CA LEU A 375 -5.03 -20.58 -73.91
C LEU A 375 -4.35 -21.80 -74.54
N TYR A 376 -3.71 -22.65 -73.72
CA TYR A 376 -3.14 -23.90 -74.22
C TYR A 376 -4.20 -24.84 -74.81
N ASN A 377 -5.41 -24.88 -74.23
CA ASN A 377 -6.53 -25.66 -74.77
C ASN A 377 -7.09 -25.10 -76.08
N GLU A 378 -7.07 -23.79 -76.28
CA GLU A 378 -7.47 -23.16 -77.54
C GLU A 378 -6.44 -23.39 -78.64
N GLU A 379 -5.15 -23.27 -78.32
CA GLU A 379 -4.05 -23.37 -79.29
C GLU A 379 -3.68 -24.83 -79.65
N TYR A 380 -3.69 -25.73 -78.67
CA TYR A 380 -3.27 -27.14 -78.82
C TYR A 380 -4.41 -28.14 -78.62
N GLY A 381 -5.65 -27.66 -78.69
CA GLY A 381 -6.84 -28.46 -78.53
C GLY A 381 -7.20 -29.33 -79.75
N PRO A 382 -8.20 -30.22 -79.58
CA PRO A 382 -8.61 -31.19 -80.59
C PRO A 382 -9.16 -30.56 -81.87
N GLU A 383 -9.68 -29.34 -81.82
CA GLU A 383 -10.16 -28.61 -83.00
C GLU A 383 -9.00 -28.17 -83.91
N VAL A 384 -7.90 -27.67 -83.34
CA VAL A 384 -6.71 -27.28 -84.10
C VAL A 384 -6.05 -28.51 -84.71
N LEU A 385 -5.92 -29.60 -83.94
CA LEU A 385 -5.45 -30.89 -84.45
C LEU A 385 -6.29 -31.38 -85.63
N ARG A 386 -7.63 -31.30 -85.53
CA ARG A 386 -8.54 -31.67 -86.61
C ARG A 386 -8.35 -30.80 -87.85
N ARG A 387 -8.14 -29.49 -87.68
CA ARG A 387 -7.89 -28.55 -88.78
C ARG A 387 -6.58 -28.85 -89.48
N LEU A 388 -5.49 -29.05 -88.73
CA LEU A 388 -4.17 -29.38 -89.29
C LEU A 388 -4.19 -30.73 -90.01
N LYS A 389 -4.84 -31.74 -89.43
CA LYS A 389 -5.02 -33.04 -90.10
C LYS A 389 -5.74 -32.91 -91.44
N ARG A 390 -6.84 -32.15 -91.49
CA ARG A 390 -7.53 -31.86 -92.76
C ARG A 390 -6.62 -31.14 -93.74
N ALA A 391 -5.83 -30.16 -93.29
CA ALA A 391 -4.88 -29.45 -94.14
C ALA A 391 -3.83 -30.40 -94.74
N CYS A 392 -3.27 -31.33 -93.95
CA CYS A 392 -2.37 -32.38 -94.44
C CYS A 392 -3.03 -33.32 -95.46
N ASP A 393 -4.31 -33.66 -95.24
CA ASP A 393 -5.09 -34.55 -96.12
C ASP A 393 -5.44 -33.88 -97.46
N THR A 394 -5.66 -32.56 -97.47
CA THR A 394 -6.06 -31.79 -98.66
C THR A 394 -4.92 -31.02 -99.34
N ALA A 395 -3.72 -30.97 -98.74
CA ALA A 395 -2.58 -30.23 -99.27
C ALA A 395 -2.25 -30.66 -100.70
N ALA A 396 -1.96 -29.67 -101.56
CA ALA A 396 -1.73 -29.88 -102.98
C ALA A 396 -2.89 -30.58 -103.71
N GLY A 397 -4.14 -30.44 -103.25
CA GLY A 397 -5.33 -31.07 -103.83
C GLY A 397 -5.58 -32.52 -103.37
N GLY A 398 -4.78 -33.00 -102.41
CA GLY A 398 -5.00 -34.25 -101.69
C GLY A 398 -5.10 -35.49 -102.58
N LYS A 399 -5.87 -36.47 -102.10
CA LYS A 399 -6.07 -37.74 -102.80
C LYS A 399 -6.73 -37.57 -104.17
N GLU A 400 -7.66 -36.62 -104.28
CA GLU A 400 -8.39 -36.33 -105.52
C GLU A 400 -7.46 -35.85 -106.64
N ARG A 401 -6.48 -34.99 -106.35
CA ARG A 401 -5.53 -34.53 -107.37
C ARG A 401 -4.55 -35.61 -107.78
N ILE A 402 -4.13 -36.48 -106.85
CA ILE A 402 -3.32 -37.67 -107.16
C ILE A 402 -4.10 -38.60 -108.10
N GLU A 403 -5.37 -38.87 -107.79
CA GLU A 403 -6.25 -39.69 -108.63
C GLU A 403 -6.52 -39.04 -109.99
N ALA A 404 -6.66 -37.71 -110.06
CA ALA A 404 -6.81 -36.96 -111.30
C ALA A 404 -5.56 -37.04 -112.19
N PHE A 405 -4.35 -36.89 -111.63
CA PHE A 405 -3.11 -37.07 -112.39
C PHE A 405 -2.91 -38.51 -112.85
N LYS A 406 -3.27 -39.50 -112.02
CA LYS A 406 -3.29 -40.92 -112.43
C LYS A 406 -4.28 -41.19 -113.56
N GLY A 407 -5.46 -40.59 -113.49
CA GLY A 407 -6.48 -40.68 -114.53
C GLY A 407 -6.00 -40.06 -115.84
N TYR A 408 -5.47 -38.84 -115.80
CA TYR A 408 -4.92 -38.13 -116.95
C TYR A 408 -3.75 -38.87 -117.61
N LEU A 409 -2.80 -39.40 -116.82
CA LEU A 409 -1.65 -40.14 -117.36
C LEU A 409 -2.03 -41.51 -117.95
N ASN A 410 -3.19 -42.06 -117.58
CA ASN A 410 -3.69 -43.34 -118.06
C ASN A 410 -4.78 -43.21 -119.14
N ASP A 411 -5.25 -42.00 -119.48
CA ASP A 411 -6.25 -41.77 -120.53
C ASP A 411 -5.59 -41.89 -121.92
N PRO A 412 -6.05 -42.80 -122.80
CA PRO A 412 -5.53 -42.94 -124.16
C PRO A 412 -5.61 -41.65 -124.99
N ARG A 413 -6.54 -40.74 -124.68
CA ARG A 413 -6.72 -39.46 -125.39
C ARG A 413 -5.63 -38.44 -125.06
N SER A 414 -4.97 -38.57 -123.91
CA SER A 414 -3.89 -37.70 -123.44
C SER A 414 -2.54 -38.01 -124.09
N GLN A 415 -2.44 -39.09 -124.88
CA GLN A 415 -1.22 -39.43 -125.64
C GLN A 415 -0.97 -38.51 -126.85
N GLY A 416 -1.95 -37.68 -127.23
CA GLY A 416 -1.81 -36.65 -128.26
C GLY A 416 -1.30 -35.30 -127.75
N ASP A 417 -1.14 -35.13 -126.43
CA ASP A 417 -0.61 -33.91 -125.81
C ASP A 417 0.92 -33.82 -125.92
N ASP A 418 1.47 -32.60 -125.84
CA ASP A 418 2.91 -32.32 -125.89
C ASP A 418 3.69 -33.22 -124.89
N PRO A 419 4.73 -33.97 -125.33
CA PRO A 419 5.57 -34.79 -124.47
C PRO A 419 6.11 -34.06 -123.22
N TYR A 420 6.33 -32.76 -123.31
CA TYR A 420 6.74 -31.92 -122.18
C TYR A 420 5.67 -31.87 -121.07
N ASN A 421 4.39 -31.81 -121.43
CA ASN A 421 3.27 -31.77 -120.47
C ASN A 421 3.03 -33.11 -119.79
N LEU A 422 3.19 -34.22 -120.51
CA LEU A 422 3.12 -35.58 -119.94
C LEU A 422 4.26 -35.82 -118.95
N GLN A 423 5.48 -35.38 -119.27
CA GLN A 423 6.62 -35.48 -118.37
C GLN A 423 6.41 -34.64 -117.10
N LYS A 424 5.95 -33.39 -117.24
CA LYS A 424 5.64 -32.51 -116.10
C LYS A 424 4.54 -33.08 -115.21
N ALA A 425 3.50 -33.71 -115.77
CA ALA A 425 2.45 -34.37 -115.02
C ALA A 425 2.95 -35.62 -114.26
N ARG A 426 3.90 -36.38 -114.82
CA ARG A 426 4.56 -37.50 -114.12
C ARG A 426 5.42 -37.01 -112.96
N GLU A 427 6.20 -35.96 -113.16
CA GLU A 427 7.03 -35.35 -112.12
C GLU A 427 6.17 -34.75 -110.99
N GLU A 428 5.06 -34.10 -111.32
CA GLU A 428 4.11 -33.61 -110.31
C GLU A 428 3.39 -34.75 -109.57
N LEU A 429 2.99 -35.82 -110.26
CA LEU A 429 2.43 -37.01 -109.60
C LEU A 429 3.45 -37.66 -108.65
N GLU A 430 4.70 -37.84 -109.08
CA GLU A 430 5.77 -38.42 -108.26
C GLU A 430 6.03 -37.58 -107.00
N LYS A 431 6.07 -36.24 -107.14
CA LYS A 431 6.18 -35.33 -105.99
C LYS A 431 4.98 -35.46 -105.06
N LEU A 432 3.76 -35.54 -105.58
CA LEU A 432 2.55 -35.67 -104.75
C LEU A 432 2.47 -37.00 -104.01
N GLU A 433 2.86 -38.10 -104.66
CA GLU A 433 2.86 -39.45 -104.06
C GLU A 433 3.92 -39.61 -102.98
N ARG A 434 5.11 -39.02 -103.19
CA ARG A 434 6.19 -39.00 -102.19
C ARG A 434 6.03 -37.90 -101.13
N ARG A 435 4.94 -37.13 -101.18
CA ARG A 435 4.71 -35.95 -100.33
C ARG A 435 5.83 -34.89 -100.38
N GLN A 436 6.47 -34.77 -101.54
CA GLN A 436 7.54 -33.80 -101.81
C GLN A 436 7.03 -32.51 -102.48
N HIS A 437 5.72 -32.37 -102.67
CA HIS A 437 5.15 -31.11 -103.16
C HIS A 437 5.27 -30.01 -102.08
N PRO A 438 5.64 -28.75 -102.43
CA PRO A 438 5.85 -27.68 -101.46
C PRO A 438 4.69 -27.47 -100.47
N GLU A 439 3.45 -27.56 -100.94
CA GLU A 439 2.26 -27.45 -100.08
C GLU A 439 2.09 -28.63 -99.09
N GLN A 440 2.46 -29.86 -99.48
CA GLN A 440 2.41 -31.02 -98.58
C GLN A 440 3.53 -30.94 -97.53
N ILE A 441 4.74 -30.54 -97.94
CA ILE A 441 5.87 -30.31 -97.03
C ILE A 441 5.50 -29.22 -96.01
N ALA A 442 4.90 -28.11 -96.44
CA ALA A 442 4.49 -27.04 -95.53
C ALA A 442 3.42 -27.50 -94.52
N ALA A 443 2.43 -28.29 -94.96
CA ALA A 443 1.41 -28.85 -94.08
C ALA A 443 1.99 -29.88 -93.09
N ASP A 444 2.87 -30.76 -93.56
CA ASP A 444 3.51 -31.79 -92.73
C ASP A 444 4.46 -31.18 -91.70
N ASN A 445 5.21 -30.14 -92.08
CA ASN A 445 6.03 -29.37 -91.13
C ASN A 445 5.16 -28.69 -90.06
N ALA A 446 4.07 -28.02 -90.46
CA ALA A 446 3.15 -27.39 -89.52
C ALA A 446 2.50 -28.40 -88.55
N MET A 447 2.16 -29.60 -89.03
CA MET A 447 1.64 -30.68 -88.19
C MET A 447 2.71 -31.23 -87.24
N SER A 448 3.95 -31.42 -87.72
CA SER A 448 5.07 -31.86 -86.90
C SER A 448 5.37 -30.86 -85.78
N ASP A 449 5.48 -29.57 -86.12
CA ASP A 449 5.72 -28.48 -85.18
C ASP A 449 4.61 -28.41 -84.12
N TYR A 450 3.34 -28.56 -84.56
CA TYR A 450 2.20 -28.63 -83.66
C TYR A 450 2.27 -29.82 -82.69
N ILE A 451 2.62 -31.03 -83.15
CA ILE A 451 2.71 -32.22 -82.29
C ILE A 451 3.77 -32.01 -81.21
N VAL A 452 4.94 -31.49 -81.59
CA VAL A 452 6.03 -31.19 -80.64
C VAL A 452 5.59 -30.14 -79.62
N ALA A 453 5.00 -29.03 -80.08
CA ALA A 453 4.52 -27.96 -79.21
C ALA A 453 3.38 -28.43 -78.29
N ARG A 454 2.47 -29.28 -78.78
CA ARG A 454 1.37 -29.87 -77.99
C ARG A 454 1.88 -30.75 -76.86
N VAL A 455 2.88 -31.60 -77.11
CA VAL A 455 3.48 -32.45 -76.06
C VAL A 455 4.06 -31.59 -74.94
N GLU A 456 4.72 -30.49 -75.29
CA GLU A 456 5.30 -29.59 -74.30
C GLU A 456 4.24 -28.79 -73.54
N ALA A 457 3.21 -28.28 -74.23
CA ALA A 457 2.05 -27.64 -73.61
C ALA A 457 1.37 -28.55 -72.58
N VAL A 458 1.18 -29.84 -72.89
CA VAL A 458 0.58 -30.83 -71.98
C VAL A 458 1.45 -31.03 -70.72
N LYS A 459 2.78 -31.05 -70.84
CA LYS A 459 3.67 -31.14 -69.67
C LYS A 459 3.56 -29.91 -68.78
N VAL A 460 3.56 -28.71 -69.39
CA VAL A 460 3.42 -27.44 -68.65
C VAL A 460 2.09 -27.40 -67.92
N MET A 461 0.97 -27.72 -68.58
CA MET A 461 -0.36 -27.77 -67.95
C MET A 461 -0.42 -28.76 -66.78
N ARG A 462 0.13 -29.97 -66.93
CA ARG A 462 0.18 -30.95 -65.85
C ARG A 462 0.94 -30.41 -64.64
N LYS A 463 2.13 -29.84 -64.86
CA LYS A 463 2.93 -29.24 -63.80
C LYS A 463 2.19 -28.12 -63.08
N MET A 464 1.51 -27.25 -63.84
CA MET A 464 0.68 -26.18 -63.26
C MET A 464 -0.42 -26.73 -62.36
N VAL A 465 -1.13 -27.79 -62.77
CA VAL A 465 -2.17 -28.43 -61.94
C VAL A 465 -1.59 -29.08 -60.68
N GLU A 466 -0.43 -29.72 -60.77
CA GLU A 466 0.25 -30.32 -59.62
C GLU A 466 0.73 -29.26 -58.61
N ASP A 467 1.34 -28.18 -59.10
CA ASP A 467 1.81 -27.06 -58.28
C ASP A 467 0.63 -26.33 -57.63
N HIS A 468 -0.46 -26.14 -58.36
CA HIS A 468 -1.73 -25.65 -57.84
C HIS A 468 -2.28 -26.52 -56.70
N ALA A 469 -2.36 -27.84 -56.92
CA ALA A 469 -2.89 -28.77 -55.92
C ALA A 469 -2.06 -28.80 -54.64
N ARG A 470 -0.72 -28.75 -54.76
CA ARG A 470 0.18 -28.64 -53.60
C ARG A 470 -0.07 -27.36 -52.81
N ARG A 471 -0.16 -26.22 -53.50
CA ARG A 471 -0.39 -24.91 -52.88
C ARG A 471 -1.75 -24.80 -52.20
N LYS A 472 -2.83 -25.32 -52.81
CA LYS A 472 -4.16 -25.35 -52.20
C LYS A 472 -4.18 -26.17 -50.91
N ARG A 473 -3.60 -27.36 -50.93
CA ARG A 473 -3.50 -28.22 -49.74
C ARG A 473 -2.69 -27.58 -48.61
N SER A 474 -1.61 -26.87 -48.92
CA SER A 474 -0.84 -26.16 -47.87
C SER A 474 -1.60 -24.99 -47.24
N LEU A 475 -2.65 -24.50 -47.90
CA LEU A 475 -3.57 -23.49 -47.38
C LEU A 475 -4.84 -24.10 -46.75
N GLY A 476 -4.95 -25.43 -46.69
CA GLY A 476 -6.15 -26.12 -46.19
C GLY A 476 -7.36 -26.04 -47.13
N LEU A 477 -7.14 -25.76 -48.41
CA LEU A 477 -8.16 -25.67 -49.44
C LEU A 477 -8.14 -26.88 -50.37
N ASP A 478 -9.30 -27.17 -50.97
CA ASP A 478 -9.41 -28.18 -52.02
C ASP A 478 -8.87 -27.65 -53.37
N PRO A 479 -8.12 -28.47 -54.13
CA PRO A 479 -7.69 -28.12 -55.49
C PRO A 479 -8.90 -27.95 -56.42
N VAL A 480 -8.89 -26.89 -57.24
CA VAL A 480 -10.00 -26.58 -58.16
C VAL A 480 -9.62 -26.70 -59.64
N LEU A 481 -8.33 -26.74 -59.95
CA LEU A 481 -7.86 -27.04 -61.30
C LEU A 481 -7.76 -28.56 -61.47
N VAL A 482 -8.42 -29.08 -62.51
CA VAL A 482 -8.40 -30.50 -62.89
C VAL A 482 -7.69 -30.62 -64.22
N PHE A 483 -6.77 -31.58 -64.32
CA PHE A 483 -6.10 -31.90 -65.56
C PHE A 483 -6.98 -32.87 -66.36
N GLU A 484 -7.59 -32.38 -67.44
CA GLU A 484 -8.22 -33.20 -68.46
C GLU A 484 -7.30 -33.22 -69.70
N PRO A 485 -6.52 -34.29 -69.92
CA PRO A 485 -5.81 -34.45 -71.18
C PRO A 485 -6.84 -34.66 -72.28
N PHE A 486 -6.74 -33.87 -73.36
CA PHE A 486 -7.61 -33.93 -74.54
C PHE A 486 -7.87 -35.33 -75.09
#